data_AF-A0A2E7HSJ9-F1
#
_entry.id   AF-A0A2E7HSJ9-F1
#
_cell.length_a   1.000
_cell.length_b   1.000
_cell.length_c   1.000
_cell.angle_alpha   90.00
_cell.angle_beta   90.00
_cell.angle_gamma   90.00
#
_symmetry.space_group_name_H-M   'P 1'
#
loop_
_entity.id
_entity.type
_entity.pdbx_description
1 polymer ?
#
loop_
_entity_poly.entity_id
_entity_poly.type
_entity_poly.pdbx_seq_one_letter_code
_entity_poly.pdbx_strand_id
1 'polypeptide(L)'
;MNDLIKDLAMSETKSVFKKALVKFAKKNEIGCKENQLLIRANEEGVPFYTYCIDFKEKTRVSFKEVLGVKIDFKNREAVAEPFISKTITRLKDKHSCEMDDVKIYACTFDEKAKDVYLFGYIKNQKIGQISFDWLFN
;
A
#
# COMPACT_ATOMS: atom_id res chain seq x y z
N MET A 1 14.96 5.86 15.62
CA MET A 1 14.06 4.68 15.56
C MET A 1 14.95 3.47 15.43
N ASN A 2 14.77 2.42 16.23
CA ASN A 2 15.67 1.27 16.24
C ASN A 2 15.56 0.54 14.88
N ASP A 3 16.67 0.32 14.17
CA ASP A 3 16.67 -0.26 12.81
C ASP A 3 15.93 -1.60 12.76
N LEU A 4 15.96 -2.34 13.87
CA LEU A 4 15.26 -3.62 14.05
C LEU A 4 13.72 -3.50 13.97
N ILE A 5 13.16 -2.38 14.47
CA ILE A 5 11.72 -2.10 14.39
C ILE A 5 11.32 -1.77 12.95
N LYS A 6 12.17 -1.00 12.25
CA LYS A 6 11.98 -0.62 10.85
C LYS A 6 11.97 -1.84 9.94
N ASP A 7 12.95 -2.72 10.10
CA ASP A 7 13.07 -3.96 9.31
C ASP A 7 11.88 -4.89 9.54
N LEU A 8 11.44 -5.03 10.80
CA LEU A 8 10.26 -5.81 11.14
C LEU A 8 8.99 -5.22 10.51
N ALA A 9 8.78 -3.91 10.64
CA ALA A 9 7.64 -3.19 10.07
C ALA A 9 7.58 -3.34 8.54
N MET A 10 8.74 -3.20 7.89
CA MET A 10 8.89 -3.35 6.44
C MET A 10 8.56 -4.78 5.98
N SER A 11 9.17 -5.79 6.61
CA SER A 11 8.95 -7.20 6.29
C SER A 11 7.48 -7.60 6.47
N GLU A 12 6.88 -7.22 7.59
CA GLU A 12 5.46 -7.49 7.87
C GLU A 12 4.56 -6.79 6.86
N THR A 13 4.79 -5.51 6.55
CA THR A 13 3.98 -4.76 5.56
C THR A 13 4.08 -5.38 4.17
N LYS A 14 5.28 -5.78 3.72
CA LYS A 14 5.47 -6.46 2.44
C LYS A 14 4.71 -7.80 2.41
N SER A 15 4.77 -8.57 3.50
CA SER A 15 4.03 -9.83 3.65
C SER A 15 2.51 -9.62 3.60
N VAL A 16 2.02 -8.56 4.23
CA VAL A 16 0.61 -8.18 4.25
C VAL A 16 0.11 -7.82 2.87
N PHE A 17 0.83 -6.98 2.13
CA PHE A 17 0.43 -6.61 0.76
C PHE A 17 0.44 -7.82 -0.18
N LYS A 18 1.43 -8.73 -0.06
CA LYS A 18 1.45 -9.99 -0.82
C LYS A 18 0.18 -10.81 -0.56
N LYS A 19 -0.16 -11.02 0.71
CA LYS A 19 -1.35 -11.76 1.11
C LYS A 19 -2.64 -11.10 0.64
N ALA A 20 -2.72 -9.77 0.72
CA ALA A 20 -3.85 -9.00 0.23
C ALA A 20 -4.07 -9.22 -1.28
N LEU A 21 -3.00 -9.14 -2.08
CA LEU A 21 -3.08 -9.34 -3.52
C LEU A 21 -3.57 -10.75 -3.87
N VAL A 22 -3.02 -11.79 -3.23
CA VAL A 22 -3.47 -13.17 -3.44
C VAL A 22 -4.92 -13.37 -2.98
N LYS A 23 -5.28 -12.80 -1.82
CA LYS A 23 -6.62 -12.94 -1.25
C LYS A 23 -7.67 -12.28 -2.14
N PHE A 24 -7.45 -11.05 -2.59
CA PHE A 24 -8.41 -10.37 -3.44
C PHE A 24 -8.46 -10.96 -4.85
N ALA A 25 -7.34 -11.43 -5.40
CA ALA A 25 -7.33 -12.16 -6.67
C ALA A 25 -8.22 -13.40 -6.60
N LYS A 26 -8.05 -14.23 -5.56
CA LYS A 26 -8.93 -15.39 -5.30
C LYS A 26 -10.39 -15.02 -5.07
N LYS A 27 -10.65 -13.98 -4.28
CA LYS A 27 -12.03 -13.54 -3.95
C LYS A 27 -12.80 -13.10 -5.20
N ASN A 28 -12.13 -12.52 -6.18
CA ASN A 28 -12.75 -11.95 -7.37
C ASN A 28 -12.50 -12.78 -8.63
N GLU A 29 -11.93 -13.99 -8.50
CA GLU A 29 -11.66 -14.91 -9.61
C GLU A 29 -10.80 -14.30 -10.74
N ILE A 30 -9.83 -13.46 -10.37
CA ILE A 30 -8.88 -12.82 -11.29
C ILE A 30 -7.43 -13.24 -11.00
N GLY A 31 -6.51 -12.94 -11.91
CA GLY A 31 -5.08 -13.09 -11.71
C GLY A 31 -4.49 -12.03 -10.76
N CYS A 32 -3.42 -12.38 -10.05
CA CYS A 32 -2.75 -11.43 -9.15
C CYS A 32 -2.17 -10.20 -9.88
N LYS A 33 -1.86 -10.31 -11.18
CA LYS A 33 -1.32 -9.20 -12.00
C LYS A 33 -2.36 -8.13 -12.29
N GLU A 34 -3.62 -8.54 -12.39
CA GLU A 34 -4.78 -7.68 -12.67
C GLU A 34 -5.24 -6.94 -11.40
N ASN A 35 -4.78 -7.38 -10.22
CA ASN A 35 -5.10 -6.80 -8.93
C ASN A 35 -4.07 -5.75 -8.48
N GLN A 36 -4.56 -4.61 -7.99
CA GLN A 36 -3.73 -3.65 -7.28
C GLN A 36 -4.40 -3.19 -5.98
N LEU A 37 -3.57 -2.84 -5.00
CA LEU A 37 -3.98 -2.14 -3.79
C LEU A 37 -3.56 -0.67 -3.91
N LEU A 38 -4.54 0.23 -4.01
CA LEU A 38 -4.31 1.66 -3.98
C LEU A 38 -4.27 2.13 -2.52
N ILE A 39 -3.24 2.90 -2.20
CA ILE A 39 -3.01 3.55 -0.92
C ILE A 39 -3.08 5.07 -1.17
N ARG A 40 -3.90 5.76 -0.39
CA ARG A 40 -4.09 7.22 -0.38
C ARG A 40 -4.15 7.70 1.07
N ALA A 41 -4.11 9.00 1.31
CA ALA A 41 -4.43 9.59 2.60
C ALA A 41 -5.57 10.58 2.45
N ASN A 42 -6.35 10.79 3.51
CA ASN A 42 -7.30 11.90 3.57
C ASN A 42 -6.55 13.23 3.83
N GLU A 43 -7.29 14.33 3.92
CA GLU A 43 -6.74 15.66 4.23
C GLU A 43 -5.96 15.70 5.56
N GLU A 44 -6.33 14.86 6.53
CA GLU A 44 -5.65 14.72 7.83
C GLU A 44 -4.38 13.87 7.77
N GLY A 45 -4.04 13.31 6.60
CA GLY A 45 -2.87 12.44 6.42
C GLY A 45 -3.09 10.99 6.89
N VAL A 46 -4.32 10.60 7.22
CA VAL A 46 -4.68 9.24 7.63
C VAL A 46 -4.83 8.36 6.38
N PRO A 47 -4.03 7.28 6.26
CA PRO A 47 -4.04 6.46 5.06
C PRO A 47 -5.30 5.59 4.98
N PHE A 48 -5.77 5.39 3.75
CA PHE A 48 -6.85 4.47 3.43
C PHE A 48 -6.56 3.69 2.16
N TYR A 49 -7.21 2.53 2.06
CA TYR A 49 -6.90 1.54 1.04
C TYR A 49 -8.09 1.33 0.11
N THR A 50 -7.83 1.14 -1.17
CA THR A 50 -8.84 0.85 -2.19
C THR A 50 -8.36 -0.31 -3.04
N TYR A 51 -9.18 -1.35 -3.10
CA TYR A 51 -8.95 -2.46 -4.01
C TYR A 51 -9.24 -2.03 -5.45
N CYS A 52 -8.34 -2.41 -6.37
CA CYS A 52 -8.43 -2.08 -7.77
C CYS A 52 -8.30 -3.35 -8.64
N ILE A 53 -8.98 -3.32 -9.78
CA ILE A 53 -8.79 -4.29 -10.88
C ILE A 53 -8.41 -3.49 -12.12
N ASP A 54 -7.29 -3.82 -12.75
CA ASP A 54 -6.72 -3.10 -13.89
C ASP A 54 -6.63 -1.60 -13.66
N PHE A 55 -6.14 -1.21 -12.47
CA PHE A 55 -5.99 0.16 -11.99
C PHE A 55 -7.31 0.94 -11.86
N LYS A 56 -8.46 0.28 -12.04
CA LYS A 56 -9.78 0.84 -11.78
C LYS A 56 -10.20 0.56 -10.35
N GLU A 57 -10.48 1.62 -9.60
CA GLU A 57 -10.98 1.55 -8.23
C GLU A 57 -12.29 0.75 -8.16
N LYS A 58 -12.39 -0.20 -7.23
CA LYS A 58 -13.58 -1.02 -7.03
C LYS A 58 -14.23 -0.79 -5.67
N THR A 59 -13.47 -0.95 -4.60
CA THR A 59 -14.05 -0.92 -3.25
C THR A 59 -13.01 -0.44 -2.24
N ARG A 60 -13.44 0.43 -1.31
CA ARG A 60 -12.63 0.84 -0.17
C ARG A 60 -12.49 -0.35 0.78
N VAL A 61 -11.27 -0.63 1.22
CA VAL A 61 -10.97 -1.75 2.11
C VAL A 61 -10.28 -1.22 3.37
N SER A 62 -10.62 -1.79 4.51
CA SER A 62 -9.90 -1.53 5.76
C SER A 62 -8.54 -2.22 5.76
N PHE A 63 -7.60 -1.74 6.57
CA PHE A 63 -6.32 -2.44 6.72
C PHE A 63 -6.50 -3.87 7.22
N LYS A 64 -7.50 -4.13 8.07
CA LYS A 64 -7.89 -5.50 8.50
C LYS A 64 -8.25 -6.40 7.33
N GLU A 65 -8.99 -5.88 6.36
CA GLU A 65 -9.34 -6.64 5.15
C GLU A 65 -8.13 -6.95 4.28
N VAL A 66 -7.21 -5.98 4.17
CA VAL A 66 -5.89 -6.12 3.51
C VAL A 66 -5.05 -7.18 4.23
N LEU A 67 -4.99 -7.13 5.56
CA LEU A 67 -4.31 -8.11 6.42
C LEU A 67 -4.89 -9.52 6.27
N GLY A 68 -6.15 -9.64 5.86
CA GLY A 68 -6.83 -10.92 5.78
C GLY A 68 -7.29 -11.47 7.12
N VAL A 69 -7.24 -10.67 8.20
CA VAL A 69 -7.53 -11.09 9.58
C VAL A 69 -8.73 -10.33 10.13
N LYS A 70 -9.50 -10.97 11.02
CA LYS A 70 -10.59 -10.31 11.75
C LYS A 70 -10.09 -9.44 12.91
N ILE A 71 -8.91 -9.76 13.44
CA ILE A 71 -8.26 -9.07 14.58
C ILE A 71 -6.79 -8.89 14.22
N ASP A 72 -6.31 -7.64 14.21
CA ASP A 72 -4.88 -7.33 14.07
C ASP A 72 -4.17 -7.54 15.42
N PHE A 73 -3.93 -8.80 15.77
CA PHE A 73 -3.26 -9.19 17.02
C PHE A 73 -1.85 -8.60 17.21
N LYS A 74 -1.26 -8.01 16.16
CA LYS A 74 0.11 -7.52 16.16
C LYS A 74 0.23 -6.00 16.02
N ASN A 75 -0.89 -5.25 16.08
CA ASN A 75 -0.91 -3.80 15.85
C ASN A 75 -0.11 -3.39 14.59
N ARG A 76 -0.13 -4.23 13.55
CA ARG A 76 0.63 -4.01 12.31
C ARG A 76 0.19 -2.72 11.62
N GLU A 77 -1.10 -2.38 11.75
CA GLU A 77 -1.67 -1.12 11.28
C GLU A 77 -0.96 0.06 11.95
N ALA A 78 -0.93 0.09 13.29
CA ALA A 78 -0.29 1.16 14.06
C ALA A 78 1.22 1.27 13.81
N VAL A 79 1.86 0.18 13.39
CA VAL A 79 3.29 0.18 13.02
C VAL A 79 3.50 0.70 11.59
N ALA A 80 2.67 0.33 10.62
CA ALA A 80 2.86 0.70 9.21
C ALA A 80 2.28 2.08 8.86
N GLU A 81 1.17 2.46 9.50
CA GLU A 81 0.43 3.70 9.25
C GLU A 81 1.30 4.96 9.33
N PRO A 82 2.16 5.15 10.36
CA PRO A 82 3.02 6.33 10.44
C PRO A 82 3.99 6.44 9.26
N PHE A 83 4.54 5.32 8.77
CA PHE A 83 5.46 5.32 7.63
C PHE A 83 4.73 5.62 6.32
N ILE A 84 3.54 5.04 6.13
CA ILE A 84 2.72 5.29 4.94
C ILE A 84 2.28 6.75 4.91
N SER A 85 1.79 7.28 6.03
CA SER A 85 1.42 8.69 6.17
C SER A 85 2.60 9.61 5.87
N LYS A 86 3.76 9.38 6.52
CA LYS A 86 5.00 10.13 6.27
C LYS A 86 5.45 10.06 4.80
N THR A 87 5.31 8.91 4.17
CA THR A 87 5.66 8.71 2.75
C THR A 87 4.76 9.54 1.83
N ILE A 88 3.45 9.55 2.10
CA ILE A 88 2.49 10.35 1.35
C ILE A 88 2.77 11.84 1.55
N THR A 89 3.02 12.30 2.78
CA THR A 89 3.42 13.67 3.07
C THR A 89 4.72 14.06 2.35
N ARG A 90 5.74 13.20 2.38
CA ARG A 90 7.01 13.43 1.66
C ARG A 90 6.82 13.57 0.15
N LEU A 91 5.93 12.76 -0.43
CA LEU A 91 5.58 12.87 -1.85
C LEU A 91 4.81 14.16 -2.13
N LYS A 92 3.86 14.51 -1.27
CA LYS A 92 3.10 15.76 -1.33
C LYS A 92 4.03 16.97 -1.37
N ASP A 93 4.93 17.06 -0.38
CA ASP A 93 5.83 18.20 -0.22
C ASP A 93 6.84 18.27 -1.37
N LYS A 94 7.43 17.12 -1.76
CA LYS A 94 8.39 17.04 -2.86
C LYS A 94 7.81 17.49 -4.21
N HIS A 95 6.52 17.27 -4.43
CA HIS A 95 5.85 17.60 -5.69
C HIS A 95 4.92 18.81 -5.60
N SER A 96 4.87 19.48 -4.44
CA SER A 96 4.02 20.66 -4.17
C SER A 96 2.58 20.44 -4.64
N CYS A 97 1.97 19.34 -4.20
CA CYS A 97 0.60 18.96 -4.53
C CYS A 97 -0.28 18.81 -3.28
N GLU A 98 -1.54 18.42 -3.45
CA GLU A 98 -2.43 18.12 -2.34
C GLU A 98 -2.28 16.65 -1.90
N MET A 99 -2.77 16.32 -0.69
CA MET A 99 -2.76 14.93 -0.19
C MET A 99 -3.51 13.98 -1.13
N ASP A 100 -4.67 14.42 -1.63
CA ASP A 100 -5.53 13.65 -2.53
C ASP A 100 -4.91 13.40 -3.92
N ASP A 101 -3.91 14.21 -4.31
CA ASP A 101 -3.18 14.02 -5.56
C ASP A 101 -2.20 12.83 -5.49
N VAL A 102 -1.84 12.39 -4.29
CA VAL A 102 -0.85 11.33 -4.06
C VAL A 102 -1.53 9.96 -4.05
N LYS A 103 -1.08 9.10 -4.96
CA LYS A 103 -1.54 7.71 -5.06
C LYS A 103 -0.34 6.77 -5.05
N ILE A 104 -0.40 5.73 -4.23
CA ILE A 104 0.60 4.65 -4.23
C ILE A 104 -0.10 3.34 -4.56
N TYR A 105 0.29 2.69 -5.65
CA TYR A 105 -0.22 1.38 -6.02
C TYR A 105 0.75 0.29 -5.59
N ALA A 106 0.30 -0.63 -4.74
CA ALA A 106 0.98 -1.90 -4.51
C ALA A 106 0.44 -2.95 -5.50
N CYS A 107 1.33 -3.55 -6.28
CA CYS A 107 0.98 -4.54 -7.31
C CYS A 107 2.05 -5.62 -7.44
N THR A 108 1.74 -6.67 -8.19
CA THR A 108 2.69 -7.74 -8.52
C THR A 108 2.69 -8.03 -10.01
N PHE A 109 3.82 -8.54 -10.51
CA PHE A 109 3.95 -9.03 -11.89
C PHE A 109 3.98 -10.56 -11.97
N ASP A 110 3.85 -11.24 -10.83
CA ASP A 110 3.83 -12.70 -10.71
C ASP A 110 2.42 -13.20 -10.37
N GLU A 111 2.03 -14.35 -10.89
CA GLU A 111 0.68 -14.91 -10.70
C GLU A 111 0.39 -15.31 -9.24
N LYS A 112 1.42 -15.51 -8.43
CA LYS A 112 1.33 -15.90 -7.02
C LYS A 112 1.72 -14.77 -6.07
N ALA A 113 1.90 -13.55 -6.57
CA ALA A 113 2.37 -12.40 -5.80
C ALA A 113 3.66 -12.68 -5.01
N LYS A 114 4.63 -13.38 -5.62
CA LYS A 114 5.93 -13.65 -4.99
C LYS A 114 6.63 -12.38 -4.55
N ASP A 115 6.48 -11.30 -5.31
CA ASP A 115 6.97 -9.96 -4.98
C ASP A 115 5.89 -8.90 -5.14
N VAL A 116 6.06 -7.81 -4.39
CA VAL A 116 5.20 -6.63 -4.42
C VAL A 116 6.06 -5.43 -4.75
N TYR A 117 5.55 -4.60 -5.64
CA TYR A 117 6.14 -3.36 -6.10
C TYR A 117 5.19 -2.22 -5.77
N LEU A 118 5.74 -1.10 -5.29
CA LEU A 118 4.99 0.11 -5.02
C LEU A 118 5.28 1.10 -6.15
N PHE A 119 4.24 1.68 -6.74
CA PHE A 119 4.37 2.72 -7.75
C PHE A 119 3.68 3.99 -7.28
N GLY A 120 4.43 5.09 -7.26
CA GLY A 120 3.91 6.41 -6.94
C GLY A 120 3.29 7.07 -8.16
N TYR A 121 2.18 7.78 -7.92
CA TYR A 121 1.49 8.62 -8.88
C TYR A 121 1.15 9.95 -8.22
N ILE A 122 1.34 11.04 -8.94
CA ILE A 122 0.98 12.40 -8.52
C ILE A 122 0.09 12.99 -9.61
N LYS A 123 -1.10 13.49 -9.25
CA LYS A 123 -2.06 14.03 -10.24
C LYS A 123 -2.31 13.06 -11.41
N ASN A 124 -2.43 11.77 -11.08
CA ASN A 124 -2.56 10.63 -12.01
C ASN A 124 -1.37 10.39 -12.97
N GLN A 125 -0.23 11.05 -12.78
CA GLN A 125 1.00 10.79 -13.53
C GLN A 125 1.94 9.89 -12.74
N LYS A 126 2.43 8.81 -13.36
CA LYS A 126 3.37 7.88 -12.74
C LYS A 126 4.71 8.58 -12.50
N ILE A 127 5.15 8.64 -11.25
CA ILE A 127 6.46 9.22 -10.88
C ILE A 127 7.56 8.15 -10.76
N GLY A 128 7.18 6.87 -10.72
CA GLY A 128 8.13 5.75 -10.71
C GLY A 128 7.84 4.74 -9.59
N GLN A 129 8.81 3.85 -9.38
CA GLN A 129 8.75 2.86 -8.31
C GLN A 129 9.20 3.48 -6.98
N ILE A 130 8.46 3.20 -5.91
CA ILE A 130 8.84 3.51 -4.53
C ILE A 130 9.40 2.23 -3.91
N SER A 131 10.63 2.27 -3.40
CA SER A 131 11.17 1.12 -2.66
C SER A 131 10.55 1.04 -1.27
N PHE A 132 10.47 -0.16 -0.71
CA PHE A 132 10.05 -0.34 0.68
C PHE A 132 11.00 0.38 1.63
N ASP A 133 12.31 0.37 1.35
CA ASP A 133 13.29 1.15 2.12
C ASP A 133 12.97 2.64 2.14
N TRP A 134 12.54 3.21 1.01
CA TRP A 134 12.16 4.62 0.93
C TRP A 134 10.87 4.92 1.69
N LEU A 135 9.91 4.00 1.67
CA LEU A 135 8.65 4.09 2.42
C LEU A 135 8.92 4.08 3.93
N PHE A 136 9.84 3.23 4.38
CA PHE A 136 10.19 3.06 5.79
C PHE A 136 11.33 3.99 6.28
N ASN A 137 11.69 5.03 5.51
CA ASN A 137 12.73 6.02 5.88
C ASN A 137 12.14 7.28 6.55
#